data_AF-O68055-F1
#
_entry.id   AF-O68055-F1
#
_cell.length_a   1.000
_cell.length_b   1.000
_cell.length_c   1.000
_cell.angle_alpha   90.00
_cell.angle_beta   90.00
_cell.angle_gamma   90.00
#
_symmetry.space_group_name_H-M   'P 1'
#
loop_
_entity.id
_entity.type
_entity.pdbx_description
1 polymer ?
#
loop_
_entity_poly.entity_id
_entity_poly.type
_entity_poly.pdbx_seq_one_letter_code
_entity_poly.pdbx_strand_id
1 'polypeptide(L)'
;MRKRRFTEAQIIGMIKEQEAGLPTSELCRKHGLSPATFYKLKAKYGGMDLSDAKQLTQFEEENAKLKRLVADVMLDRASVAPLVQAQWRGSCRRISWESPDDADATAGRGAAGDEGASDLSTPGLRPDRCRSEDGAA
;
A
#
# COMPACT_ATOMS: atom_id res chain seq x y z
N MET A 1 -0.83 -20.48 -9.41
CA MET A 1 -0.59 -19.77 -10.68
C MET A 1 -0.47 -20.81 -11.79
N ARG A 2 -1.20 -20.67 -12.91
CA ARG A 2 -1.05 -21.64 -14.01
C ARG A 2 0.34 -21.49 -14.63
N LYS A 3 1.03 -22.61 -14.85
CA LYS A 3 2.36 -22.61 -15.48
C LYS A 3 2.22 -22.12 -16.93
N ARG A 4 2.88 -20.99 -17.26
CA ARG A 4 2.89 -20.48 -18.63
C ARG A 4 3.69 -21.45 -19.51
N ARG A 5 3.26 -21.61 -20.77
CA ARG A 5 3.88 -22.50 -21.75
C ARG A 5 5.22 -21.98 -22.25
N PHE A 6 5.37 -20.66 -22.32
CA PHE A 6 6.58 -19.97 -22.75
C PHE A 6 7.06 -19.01 -21.66
N THR A 7 8.38 -18.94 -21.48
CA THR A 7 9.01 -17.92 -20.63
C THR A 7 9.05 -16.58 -21.36
N GLU A 8 9.17 -15.48 -20.62
CA GLU A 8 9.21 -14.15 -21.24
C GLU A 8 10.46 -13.96 -22.10
N ALA A 9 11.59 -14.55 -21.68
CA ALA A 9 12.79 -14.59 -22.49
C ALA A 9 12.59 -15.32 -23.83
N GLN A 10 11.85 -16.43 -23.84
CA GLN A 10 11.51 -17.14 -25.07
C GLN A 10 10.61 -16.30 -25.97
N ILE A 11 9.63 -15.60 -25.40
CA ILE A 11 8.71 -14.73 -26.14
C ILE A 11 9.46 -13.58 -26.80
N ILE A 12 10.34 -12.90 -26.06
CA ILE A 12 11.14 -11.78 -26.57
C ILE A 12 12.13 -12.27 -27.64
N GLY A 13 12.75 -13.45 -27.44
CA GLY A 13 13.60 -14.08 -28.46
C GLY A 13 12.86 -14.30 -29.78
N MET A 14 11.64 -14.85 -29.72
CA MET A 14 10.77 -15.05 -30.89
C MET A 14 10.39 -13.74 -31.59
N ILE A 15 10.15 -12.65 -30.83
CA ILE A 15 9.85 -11.35 -31.41
C ILE A 15 11.10 -10.79 -32.13
N LYS A 16 12.28 -10.89 -31.50
CA LYS A 16 13.55 -10.46 -32.10
C LYS A 16 13.90 -11.25 -33.37
N GLU A 17 13.63 -12.55 -33.40
CA GLU A 17 13.81 -13.38 -34.60
C GLU A 17 12.92 -12.91 -35.76
N GLN A 18 11.68 -12.51 -35.49
CA GLN A 18 10.79 -11.93 -36.50
C GLN A 18 11.29 -10.56 -36.97
N GLU A 19 11.77 -9.72 -36.05
CA GLU A 19 12.36 -8.41 -36.37
C GLU A 19 13.66 -8.53 -37.19
N ALA A 20 14.41 -9.62 -37.01
CA ALA A 20 15.57 -9.96 -37.82
C ALA A 20 15.24 -10.45 -39.24
N GLY A 21 13.95 -10.53 -39.61
CA GLY A 21 13.49 -10.80 -40.98
C GLY A 21 12.92 -12.20 -41.21
N LEU A 22 12.75 -13.03 -40.18
CA LEU A 22 12.08 -14.32 -40.34
C LEU A 22 10.56 -14.15 -40.56
N PRO A 23 9.96 -14.82 -41.56
CA PRO A 23 8.53 -14.76 -41.79
C PRO A 23 7.77 -15.42 -40.63
N THR A 24 6.68 -14.77 -40.19
CA THR A 24 5.87 -15.22 -39.05
C THR A 24 5.34 -16.64 -39.22
N SER A 25 5.08 -17.09 -40.45
CA SER A 25 4.62 -18.45 -40.77
C SER A 25 5.64 -19.53 -40.37
N GLU A 26 6.92 -19.32 -40.68
CA GLU A 26 8.00 -20.25 -40.34
C GLU A 26 8.29 -20.23 -38.83
N LEU A 27 8.20 -19.05 -38.21
CA LEU A 27 8.37 -18.91 -36.77
C LEU A 27 7.26 -19.65 -36.00
N CYS A 28 6.02 -19.52 -36.45
CA CYS A 28 4.88 -20.24 -35.89
C CYS A 28 5.06 -21.77 -36.00
N ARG A 29 5.59 -22.27 -37.11
CA ARG A 29 5.90 -23.70 -37.30
C ARG A 29 7.02 -24.18 -36.38
N LYS A 30 8.12 -23.43 -36.26
CA LYS A 30 9.27 -23.78 -35.42
C LYS A 30 8.92 -23.85 -33.93
N HIS A 31 8.14 -22.89 -33.44
CA HIS A 31 7.82 -22.78 -32.01
C HIS A 31 6.47 -23.41 -31.63
N GLY A 32 5.74 -23.99 -32.58
CA GLY A 32 4.42 -24.58 -32.34
C GLY A 32 3.38 -23.55 -31.88
N LEU A 33 3.46 -22.33 -32.42
CA LEU A 33 2.59 -21.21 -32.09
C LEU A 33 1.56 -21.00 -33.20
N SER A 34 0.36 -20.56 -32.83
CA SER A 34 -0.57 -20.01 -33.82
C SER A 34 -0.20 -18.55 -34.13
N PRO A 35 -0.40 -18.07 -35.38
CA PRO A 35 -0.13 -16.68 -35.74
C PRO A 35 -0.86 -15.68 -34.83
N ALA A 36 -2.12 -15.99 -34.48
CA ALA A 36 -2.91 -15.16 -33.56
C ALA A 36 -2.27 -15.05 -32.17
N THR A 37 -1.63 -16.11 -31.67
CA THR A 37 -0.93 -16.08 -30.39
C THR A 37 0.34 -15.24 -30.49
N PHE A 38 1.08 -15.36 -31.59
CA PHE A 38 2.28 -14.56 -31.83
C PHE A 38 1.97 -13.05 -31.79
N TYR A 39 0.93 -12.59 -32.50
CA TYR A 39 0.57 -11.16 -32.48
C TYR A 39 0.11 -10.66 -31.11
N LYS A 40 -0.59 -11.49 -30.33
CA LYS A 40 -0.93 -11.16 -28.93
C LYS A 40 0.32 -10.99 -28.07
N LEU A 41 1.31 -11.86 -28.25
CA LEU A 41 2.58 -11.78 -27.54
C LEU A 41 3.39 -10.55 -28.00
N LYS A 42 3.43 -10.28 -29.30
CA LYS A 42 4.07 -9.08 -29.87
C LYS A 42 3.43 -7.79 -29.37
N ALA A 43 2.11 -7.74 -29.19
CA ALA A 43 1.45 -6.57 -28.61
C ALA A 43 1.83 -6.32 -27.14
N LYS A 44 2.13 -7.39 -26.39
CA LYS A 44 2.46 -7.30 -24.95
C LYS A 44 3.95 -7.09 -24.69
N TYR A 45 4.82 -7.69 -25.50
CA TYR A 45 6.27 -7.74 -25.29
C TYR A 45 7.06 -7.09 -26.43
N GLY A 46 6.40 -6.54 -27.45
CA GLY A 46 7.04 -5.83 -28.56
C GLY A 46 7.70 -4.54 -28.06
N GLY A 47 8.96 -4.32 -28.46
CA GLY A 47 9.76 -3.19 -27.99
C GLY A 47 10.30 -3.32 -26.56
N MET A 48 10.07 -4.45 -25.88
CA MET A 48 10.63 -4.74 -24.55
C MET A 48 11.94 -5.53 -24.68
N ASP A 49 13.00 -5.10 -23.97
CA ASP A 49 14.24 -5.87 -23.92
C ASP A 49 14.17 -7.01 -22.88
N LEU A 50 15.06 -8.00 -23.04
CA LEU A 50 15.20 -9.12 -22.11
C LEU A 50 15.59 -8.65 -20.70
N SER A 51 16.35 -7.56 -20.60
CA SER A 51 16.72 -6.96 -19.31
C SER A 51 15.51 -6.33 -18.62
N ASP A 52 14.70 -5.57 -19.36
CA ASP A 52 13.49 -4.93 -18.86
C ASP A 52 12.46 -5.95 -18.37
N ALA A 53 12.26 -7.05 -19.10
CA ALA A 53 11.32 -8.10 -18.69
C ALA A 53 11.75 -8.79 -17.38
N LYS A 54 13.05 -8.99 -17.18
CA LYS A 54 13.58 -9.56 -15.93
C LYS A 54 13.45 -8.59 -14.76
N GLN A 55 13.70 -7.31 -14.99
CA GLN A 55 13.53 -6.29 -13.96
C GLN A 55 12.05 -6.15 -13.56
N LEU A 56 11.15 -6.15 -14.53
CA LEU A 56 9.70 -6.06 -14.27
C LEU A 56 9.20 -7.23 -13.42
N THR A 57 9.61 -8.46 -13.73
CA THR A 57 9.20 -9.63 -12.93
C THR A 57 9.76 -9.58 -11.50
N GLN A 58 11.01 -9.16 -11.33
CA GLN A 58 11.59 -8.94 -10.01
C GLN A 58 10.82 -7.87 -9.21
N PHE A 59 10.52 -6.74 -9.84
CA PHE A 59 9.74 -5.67 -9.20
C PHE A 59 8.32 -6.13 -8.85
N GLU A 60 7.66 -6.93 -9.69
CA GLU A 60 6.34 -7.48 -9.38
C GLU A 60 6.38 -8.44 -8.18
N GLU A 61 7.40 -9.30 -8.08
CA GLU A 61 7.58 -10.20 -6.95
C GLU A 61 7.85 -9.44 -5.64
N GLU A 62 8.73 -8.44 -5.68
CA GLU A 62 9.01 -7.58 -4.53
C GLU A 62 7.77 -6.80 -4.10
N ASN A 63 7.01 -6.24 -5.05
CA ASN A 63 5.79 -5.52 -4.75
C ASN A 63 4.74 -6.45 -4.12
N ALA A 64 4.61 -7.69 -4.61
CA ALA A 64 3.73 -8.68 -4.02
C ALA A 64 4.16 -9.08 -2.59
N LYS A 65 5.46 -9.22 -2.35
CA LYS A 65 6.01 -9.48 -1.00
C LYS A 65 5.75 -8.31 -0.06
N LEU A 66 6.04 -7.09 -0.49
CA LEU A 66 5.82 -5.88 0.28
C LEU A 66 4.34 -5.69 0.63
N LYS A 67 3.43 -5.92 -0.32
CA LYS A 67 1.98 -5.87 -0.07
C LYS A 67 1.53 -6.86 1.01
N ARG A 68 2.09 -8.08 1.03
CA ARG A 68 1.81 -9.06 2.10
C ARG A 68 2.33 -8.57 3.44
N LEU A 69 3.59 -8.14 3.51
CA LEU A 69 4.18 -7.64 4.75
C LEU A 69 3.43 -6.43 5.31
N VAL A 70 3.00 -5.51 4.45
CA VAL A 70 2.18 -4.37 4.85
C VAL A 70 0.83 -4.84 5.40
N ALA A 71 0.17 -5.80 4.73
CA ALA A 71 -1.08 -6.35 5.24
C ALA A 71 -0.91 -7.01 6.62
N ASP A 72 0.15 -7.82 6.81
CA ASP A 72 0.45 -8.48 8.07
C ASP A 72 0.70 -7.44 9.19
N VAL A 73 1.53 -6.43 8.93
CA VAL A 73 1.81 -5.35 9.90
C VAL A 73 0.54 -4.53 10.21
N MET A 74 -0.33 -4.31 9.23
CA MET A 74 -1.60 -3.60 9.46
C MET A 74 -2.56 -4.45 10.31
N LEU A 75 -2.58 -5.77 10.14
CA LEU A 75 -3.34 -6.68 10.99
C LEU A 75 -2.81 -6.70 12.42
N ASP A 76 -1.48 -6.78 12.60
CA ASP A 76 -0.84 -6.72 13.91
C ASP A 76 -1.08 -5.38 14.61
N ARG A 77 -0.99 -4.28 13.87
CA ARG A 77 -1.31 -2.95 14.39
C ARG A 77 -2.77 -2.88 14.83
N ALA A 78 -3.70 -3.43 14.05
CA ALA A 78 -5.12 -3.42 14.39
C ALA A 78 -5.43 -4.22 15.66
N SER A 79 -4.70 -5.30 15.92
CA SER A 79 -4.88 -6.11 17.13
C SER A 79 -4.23 -5.48 18.37
N VAL A 80 -3.03 -4.94 18.24
CA VAL A 80 -2.23 -4.45 19.39
C VAL A 80 -2.54 -2.99 19.75
N ALA A 81 -2.79 -2.12 18.78
CA ALA A 81 -3.03 -0.70 19.03
C ALA A 81 -4.19 -0.41 20.01
N PRO A 82 -5.38 -1.06 19.93
CA PRO A 82 -6.45 -0.78 20.88
C PRO A 82 -6.09 -1.22 22.31
N LEU A 83 -5.35 -2.32 22.47
CA LEU A 83 -4.89 -2.81 23.77
C LEU A 83 -3.91 -1.83 24.41
N VAL A 84 -2.94 -1.36 23.62
CA VAL A 84 -1.99 -0.33 24.05
C VAL A 84 -2.75 0.94 24.45
N GLN A 85 -3.68 1.42 23.62
CA GLN A 85 -4.47 2.60 23.96
C GLN A 85 -5.32 2.42 25.24
N ALA A 86 -5.87 1.23 25.47
CA ALA A 86 -6.62 0.92 26.69
C ALA A 86 -5.72 0.95 27.93
N GLN A 87 -4.50 0.42 27.83
CA GLN A 87 -3.50 0.48 28.90
C GLN A 87 -3.12 1.93 29.25
N TRP A 88 -2.87 2.78 28.24
CA TRP A 88 -2.59 4.20 28.47
C TRP A 88 -3.78 4.92 29.12
N ARG A 89 -5.02 4.66 28.65
CA ARG A 89 -6.23 5.20 29.28
C ARG A 89 -6.40 4.74 30.73
N GLY A 90 -6.08 3.50 31.05
CA GLY A 90 -6.08 2.99 32.43
C GLY A 90 -5.00 3.61 33.31
N SER A 91 -3.82 3.90 32.74
CA SER A 91 -2.73 4.60 33.44
C SER A 91 -3.04 6.08 33.68
N CYS A 92 -3.64 6.78 32.71
CA CYS A 92 -4.14 8.14 32.90
C CYS A 92 -5.29 8.19 33.93
N ARG A 93 -6.15 7.17 34.00
CA ARG A 93 -7.19 7.07 35.03
C ARG A 93 -6.63 6.86 36.45
N ARG A 94 -5.40 6.31 36.56
CA ARG A 94 -4.66 6.18 37.83
C ARG A 94 -3.94 7.47 38.22
N ILE A 95 -3.58 8.31 37.24
CA ILE A 95 -3.09 9.67 37.44
C ILE A 95 -4.29 10.63 37.32
N SER A 96 -5.36 10.32 38.05
CA SER A 96 -6.41 11.29 38.33
C SER A 96 -5.83 12.22 39.39
N TRP A 97 -5.38 13.40 38.98
CA TRP A 97 -5.26 14.51 39.92
C TRP A 97 -6.71 14.82 40.35
N GLU A 98 -7.11 14.40 41.55
CA GLU A 98 -8.31 14.95 42.18
C GLU A 98 -7.98 16.42 42.50
N SER A 99 -8.32 17.32 41.57
CA SER A 99 -8.30 18.75 41.86
C SER A 99 -9.35 19.04 42.93
N PRO A 100 -9.00 19.72 44.03
CA PRO A 100 -9.95 20.08 45.10
C PRO A 100 -11.10 21.02 44.70
N ASP A 101 -11.21 21.43 43.43
CA ASP A 101 -12.06 22.54 43.00
C ASP A 101 -13.34 22.13 42.25
N ASP A 102 -13.82 20.88 42.35
CA ASP A 102 -15.16 20.49 41.85
C ASP A 102 -16.32 20.98 42.76
N ALA A 103 -16.07 22.03 43.56
CA ALA A 103 -17.13 22.81 44.19
C ALA A 103 -17.46 24.02 43.30
N ASP A 104 -18.63 23.96 42.66
CA ASP A 104 -19.34 25.06 42.00
C ASP A 104 -19.10 25.26 40.50
N ALA A 105 -19.84 24.50 39.69
CA ALA A 105 -20.17 24.91 38.32
C ALA A 105 -21.54 24.38 37.87
N THR A 106 -22.58 24.58 38.70
CA THR A 106 -23.97 24.57 38.21
C THR A 106 -24.38 25.98 37.82
N ALA A 107 -23.90 26.48 36.68
CA ALA A 107 -24.51 27.63 36.01
C ALA A 107 -24.05 27.72 34.55
N GLY A 108 -25.01 27.79 33.61
CA GLY A 108 -24.74 28.27 32.25
C GLY A 108 -25.17 27.35 31.12
N ARG A 109 -26.47 27.11 30.98
CA ARG A 109 -27.06 26.84 29.65
C ARG A 109 -26.97 28.12 28.81
N GLY A 110 -26.43 28.03 27.60
CA GLY A 110 -26.41 29.12 26.61
C GLY A 110 -26.10 28.58 25.22
N ALA A 111 -26.93 28.94 24.25
CA ALA A 111 -27.10 28.28 22.96
C ALA A 111 -26.14 28.74 21.83
N ALA A 112 -26.19 27.94 20.75
CA ALA A 112 -26.13 28.31 19.32
C ALA A 112 -24.76 28.35 18.60
N GLY A 113 -24.73 27.68 17.43
CA GLY A 113 -23.69 27.81 16.42
C GLY A 113 -23.54 26.57 15.54
N ASP A 114 -24.55 26.24 14.74
CA ASP A 114 -24.47 25.24 13.67
C ASP A 114 -23.92 25.96 12.42
N GLU A 115 -22.66 25.71 12.05
CA GLU A 115 -22.15 26.02 10.72
C GLU A 115 -21.25 24.87 10.24
N GLY A 116 -21.69 24.23 9.15
CA GLY A 116 -20.96 23.19 8.47
C GLY A 116 -19.70 23.72 7.80
N ALA A 117 -18.60 22.98 7.97
CA ALA A 117 -17.45 23.03 7.09
C ALA A 117 -17.05 21.59 6.76
N SER A 118 -17.53 21.12 5.62
CA SER A 118 -16.97 19.97 4.92
C SER A 118 -15.56 20.33 4.47
N ASP A 119 -14.55 19.76 5.11
CA ASP A 119 -13.18 19.77 4.59
C ASP A 119 -12.51 18.41 4.80
N LEU A 120 -12.33 17.69 3.70
CA LEU A 120 -11.59 16.42 3.63
C LEU A 120 -10.09 16.74 3.71
N SER A 121 -9.61 17.02 4.91
CA SER A 121 -8.17 16.98 5.22
C SER A 121 -7.91 15.88 6.22
N THR A 122 -7.25 14.82 5.76
CA THR A 122 -6.72 13.72 6.57
C THR A 122 -6.00 14.28 7.80
N PRO A 123 -6.47 14.05 9.04
CA PRO A 123 -5.75 14.49 10.22
C PRO A 123 -4.50 13.62 10.34
N GLY A 124 -3.35 14.21 10.05
CA GLY A 124 -2.06 13.63 10.41
C GLY A 124 -2.07 13.37 11.91
N LEU A 125 -1.79 12.12 12.29
CA LEU A 125 -1.54 11.70 13.65
C LEU A 125 -0.38 12.54 14.22
N ARG A 126 -0.70 13.65 14.89
CA ARG A 126 0.23 14.33 15.78
C ARG A 126 0.02 13.76 17.17
N PRO A 127 0.99 13.02 17.74
CA PRO A 127 0.91 12.70 19.15
C PRO A 127 1.02 14.02 19.90
N ASP A 128 -0.01 14.37 20.66
CA ASP A 128 0.01 15.50 21.57
C ASP A 128 1.23 15.37 22.48
N ARG A 129 2.19 16.26 22.24
CA ARG A 129 3.37 16.42 23.06
C ARG A 129 2.86 17.11 24.32
N CYS A 130 2.85 16.38 25.45
CA CYS A 130 2.62 16.95 26.77
C CYS A 130 3.51 18.18 26.93
N ARG A 131 2.90 19.36 26.89
CA ARG A 131 3.53 20.64 27.20
C ARG A 131 3.42 20.79 28.71
N SER A 132 4.44 20.33 29.42
CA SER A 132 4.65 20.70 30.83
C SER A 132 5.05 22.17 30.84
N GLU A 133 4.10 23.05 31.15
CA GLU A 133 4.41 24.39 31.61
C GLU A 133 4.67 24.30 33.11
N ASP A 134 5.94 24.21 33.50
CA ASP A 134 6.38 24.49 34.86
C ASP A 134 7.52 25.49 34.79
N GLY A 135 7.19 26.75 35.06
CA GLY A 135 8.13 27.74 35.52
C GLY A 135 7.83 28.05 36.98
N ALA A 136 8.78 27.76 37.88
CA ALA A 136 8.99 28.46 39.16
C ALA A 136 10.17 27.84 39.92
N ALA A 137 11.35 28.48 39.80
CA ALA A 137 12.32 28.80 40.86
C ALA A 137 13.62 29.32 40.22
#